data_AF-A0A4D4N9G6-F1
#
_entry.id   AF-A0A4D4N9G6-F1
#
_cell.length_a   1.000
_cell.length_b   1.000
_cell.length_c   1.000
_cell.angle_alpha   90.00
_cell.angle_beta   90.00
_cell.angle_gamma   90.00
#
_symmetry.space_group_name_H-M   'P 1'
#
loop_
_entity.id
_entity.type
_entity.pdbx_description
1 polymer ?
#
loop_
_entity_poly.entity_id
_entity_poly.type
_entity_poly.pdbx_seq_one_letter_code
_entity_poly.pdbx_strand_id
1 'polypeptide(L)'
;MRKAVAVPLFMALLLGSGGCASGDEKEPASSERATCEELLGKAGVKWLKNSTTGKLNVTNGDDLKSAKSLFYKQARAWDPKSEEIPNFANSRMCGVVKAAKETSRGVLSIYYGPSVVPFDFPFGEESDTSDPRTVTPVNANVKLVHEEGERGAATYYVYIKCRVPGAPKGQDNVVPIEGRMKDTLTGDTGTRVHLERLLYSAHAVAQAFECKNKPTVPTELPAGVK
;
A
#
# COMPACT_ATOMS: atom_id res chain seq x y z
N MET A 1 74.98 27.32 -29.81
CA MET A 1 74.34 28.65 -29.77
C MET A 1 72.83 28.48 -29.72
N ARG A 2 72.17 29.31 -28.90
CA ARG A 2 70.71 29.48 -28.69
C ARG A 2 70.02 28.38 -27.88
N LYS A 3 69.17 28.68 -26.89
CA LYS A 3 69.06 29.74 -25.85
C LYS A 3 67.85 29.28 -25.01
N ALA A 4 67.91 29.51 -23.70
CA ALA A 4 66.84 29.30 -22.72
C ALA A 4 65.51 29.97 -23.10
N VAL A 5 64.39 29.53 -22.48
CA VAL A 5 63.48 30.36 -21.66
C VAL A 5 62.63 29.43 -20.78
N ALA A 6 62.63 29.70 -19.47
CA ALA A 6 61.68 29.18 -18.50
C ALA A 6 60.35 29.97 -18.57
N VAL A 7 59.22 29.30 -18.48
CA VAL A 7 57.90 29.92 -18.26
C VAL A 7 57.23 29.19 -17.09
N PRO A 8 56.78 29.88 -16.03
CA PRO A 8 56.03 29.28 -14.94
C PRO A 8 54.56 29.17 -15.36
N LEU A 9 53.98 27.97 -15.27
CA LEU A 9 52.53 27.80 -15.42
C LEU A 9 51.91 27.69 -14.02
N PHE A 10 51.20 28.75 -13.64
CA PHE A 10 50.25 28.76 -12.52
C PHE A 10 49.18 27.68 -12.78
N MET A 11 49.18 26.60 -12.00
CA MET A 11 48.03 25.70 -11.90
C MET A 11 47.10 26.26 -10.82
N ALA A 12 45.98 26.82 -11.26
CA ALA A 12 44.90 27.26 -10.39
C ALA A 12 44.30 26.07 -9.63
N LEU A 13 44.31 26.15 -8.30
CA LEU A 13 43.48 25.30 -7.43
C LEU A 13 42.01 25.66 -7.68
N LEU A 14 41.27 24.77 -8.34
CA LEU A 14 39.81 24.79 -8.31
C LEU A 14 39.35 24.08 -7.03
N LEU A 15 38.99 24.89 -6.03
CA LEU A 15 38.20 24.47 -4.88
C LEU A 15 36.78 24.12 -5.38
N GLY A 16 36.58 22.86 -5.74
CA GLY A 16 35.25 22.29 -5.94
C GLY A 16 34.54 22.20 -4.59
N SER A 17 33.70 23.18 -4.30
CA SER A 17 32.73 23.12 -3.22
C SER A 17 31.77 21.97 -3.53
N GLY A 18 31.94 20.85 -2.84
CA GLY A 18 30.94 19.79 -2.74
C GLY A 18 29.73 20.35 -1.98
N GLY A 19 28.87 21.07 -2.71
CA GLY A 19 27.55 21.44 -2.24
C GLY A 19 26.76 20.15 -2.03
N CYS A 20 26.47 19.83 -0.77
CA CYS A 20 25.45 18.86 -0.41
C CYS A 20 24.16 19.27 -1.12
N ALA A 21 23.82 18.54 -2.20
CA ALA A 21 22.53 18.65 -2.85
C ALA A 21 21.49 18.28 -1.80
N SER A 22 20.83 19.31 -1.28
CA SER A 22 19.64 19.19 -0.46
C SER A 22 18.64 18.40 -1.30
N GLY A 23 18.25 17.22 -0.82
CA GLY A 23 17.29 16.39 -1.52
C GLY A 23 16.00 17.18 -1.69
N ASP A 24 15.68 17.52 -2.94
CA ASP A 24 14.38 18.07 -3.29
C ASP A 24 13.32 17.05 -2.89
N GLU A 25 12.49 17.41 -1.91
CA GLU A 25 11.20 16.77 -1.68
C GLU A 25 10.35 16.98 -2.94
N LYS A 26 10.45 16.06 -3.90
CA LYS A 26 9.59 16.06 -5.09
C LYS A 26 8.13 16.01 -4.63
N GLU A 27 7.35 17.00 -5.04
CA GLU A 27 5.91 16.96 -4.87
C GLU A 27 5.37 15.68 -5.55
N PRO A 28 4.46 14.92 -4.91
CA PRO A 28 3.90 13.72 -5.51
C PRO A 28 3.30 14.04 -6.87
N ALA A 29 3.46 13.14 -7.84
CA ALA A 29 2.85 13.33 -9.15
C ALA A 29 1.32 13.39 -9.01
N SER A 30 0.66 14.15 -9.89
CA SER A 30 -0.78 14.37 -9.83
C SER A 30 -1.59 13.06 -9.82
N SER A 31 -1.11 12.03 -10.51
CA SER A 31 -1.69 10.68 -10.55
C SER A 31 -1.63 9.94 -9.21
N GLU A 32 -0.58 10.16 -8.40
CA GLU A 32 -0.42 9.53 -7.09
C GLU A 32 -1.43 10.11 -6.09
N ARG A 33 -1.56 11.44 -6.10
CA ARG A 33 -2.59 12.14 -5.30
C ARG A 33 -3.99 11.70 -5.72
N ALA A 34 -4.26 11.61 -7.02
CA ALA A 34 -5.55 11.14 -7.53
C ALA A 34 -5.87 9.71 -7.08
N THR A 35 -4.89 8.80 -7.15
CA THR A 35 -5.07 7.40 -6.70
C THR A 35 -5.38 7.33 -5.20
N CYS A 36 -4.65 8.08 -4.38
CA CYS A 36 -4.88 8.10 -2.93
C CYS A 36 -6.25 8.72 -2.59
N GLU A 37 -6.68 9.77 -3.29
CA GLU A 37 -8.03 10.34 -3.16
C GLU A 37 -9.12 9.37 -3.61
N GLU A 38 -8.90 8.59 -4.66
CA GLU A 38 -9.82 7.56 -5.13
C GLU A 38 -9.98 6.43 -4.12
N LEU A 39 -8.86 5.91 -3.58
CA LEU A 39 -8.87 4.85 -2.57
C LEU A 39 -9.49 5.28 -1.23
N LEU A 40 -9.28 6.53 -0.82
CA LEU A 40 -9.84 7.06 0.43
C LEU A 40 -11.29 7.52 0.28
N GLY A 41 -11.66 7.95 -0.93
CA GLY A 41 -12.91 8.66 -1.20
C GLY A 41 -13.05 9.97 -0.41
N LYS A 42 -14.18 10.64 -0.61
CA LYS A 42 -14.46 11.91 0.07
C LYS A 42 -14.49 11.75 1.60
N ALA A 43 -15.03 10.63 2.09
CA ALA A 43 -15.13 10.35 3.51
C ALA A 43 -13.76 10.11 4.17
N GLY A 44 -12.87 9.34 3.52
CA GLY A 44 -11.51 9.10 4.02
C GLY A 44 -10.66 10.35 3.99
N VAL A 45 -10.73 11.15 2.92
CA VAL A 45 -10.01 12.44 2.86
C VAL A 45 -10.49 13.40 3.96
N LYS A 46 -11.81 13.45 4.23
CA LYS A 46 -12.35 14.26 5.31
C LYS A 46 -11.91 13.75 6.69
N TRP A 47 -11.94 12.44 6.91
CA TRP A 47 -11.45 11.82 8.13
C TRP A 47 -9.98 12.16 8.40
N LEU A 48 -9.10 12.00 7.40
CA LEU A 48 -7.68 12.38 7.55
C LEU A 48 -7.51 13.85 7.95
N LYS A 49 -8.23 14.77 7.30
CA LYS A 49 -8.16 16.21 7.61
C LYS A 49 -8.67 16.54 9.00
N ASN A 50 -9.65 15.80 9.51
CA ASN A 50 -10.24 16.03 10.83
C ASN A 50 -9.41 15.40 11.95
N SER A 51 -8.77 14.26 11.68
CA SER A 51 -7.98 13.50 12.67
C SER A 51 -6.52 13.94 12.72
N THR A 52 -6.09 14.86 11.85
CA THR A 52 -4.71 15.35 11.82
C THR A 52 -4.66 16.87 11.87
N THR A 53 -3.66 17.41 12.55
CA THR A 53 -3.31 18.83 12.50
C THR A 53 -2.21 19.06 11.48
N GLY A 54 -2.25 20.21 10.81
CA GLY A 54 -1.20 20.62 9.88
C GLY A 54 -1.40 20.18 8.43
N LYS A 55 -0.40 20.43 7.59
CA LYS A 55 -0.45 20.10 6.16
C LYS A 55 -0.11 18.63 5.96
N LEU A 56 -0.96 17.92 5.23
CA LEU A 56 -0.73 16.54 4.80
C LEU A 56 -0.07 16.50 3.42
N ASN A 57 0.88 15.59 3.26
CA ASN A 57 1.52 15.27 2.00
C ASN A 57 1.20 13.83 1.60
N VAL A 58 0.85 13.64 0.33
CA VAL A 58 0.84 12.31 -0.28
C VAL A 58 2.27 11.95 -0.65
N THR A 59 2.65 10.70 -0.48
CA THR A 59 3.98 10.16 -0.75
C THR A 59 3.88 9.04 -1.75
N ASN A 60 4.92 8.90 -2.59
CA ASN A 60 5.13 7.92 -3.65
C ASN A 60 4.16 6.74 -3.59
N GLY A 61 3.16 6.78 -4.47
CA GLY A 61 2.15 5.73 -4.61
C GLY A 61 2.03 5.29 -6.06
N ASP A 62 2.06 3.98 -6.30
CA ASP A 62 1.72 3.41 -7.60
C ASP A 62 0.29 3.77 -7.97
N ASP A 63 0.05 4.17 -9.22
CA ASP A 63 -1.31 4.37 -9.71
C ASP A 63 -2.06 3.04 -9.88
N LEU A 64 -3.40 3.10 -9.92
CA LEU A 64 -4.28 1.93 -10.08
C LEU A 64 -3.94 1.06 -11.30
N LYS A 65 -3.50 1.69 -12.39
CA LYS A 65 -3.15 0.97 -13.63
C LYS A 65 -1.87 0.15 -13.45
N SER A 66 -0.86 0.73 -12.81
CA SER A 66 0.42 0.10 -12.54
C SER A 66 0.27 -1.02 -11.52
N ALA A 67 -0.49 -0.78 -10.45
CA ALA A 67 -0.83 -1.80 -9.45
C ALA A 67 -1.59 -2.99 -10.07
N LYS A 68 -2.59 -2.72 -10.93
CA LYS A 68 -3.31 -3.77 -11.67
C LYS A 68 -2.38 -4.58 -12.55
N SER A 69 -1.50 -3.90 -13.30
CA SER A 69 -0.54 -4.55 -14.20
C SER A 69 0.39 -5.49 -13.43
N LEU A 70 0.93 -5.02 -12.28
CA LEU A 70 1.79 -5.82 -11.42
C LEU A 70 1.04 -7.02 -10.83
N PHE A 71 -0.16 -6.83 -10.29
CA PHE A 71 -0.98 -7.93 -9.78
C PHE A 71 -1.27 -8.98 -10.87
N TYR A 72 -1.69 -8.54 -12.06
CA TYR A 72 -2.00 -9.42 -13.19
C TYR A 72 -0.78 -10.24 -13.62
N LYS A 73 0.39 -9.60 -13.71
CA LYS A 73 1.65 -10.28 -14.05
C LYS A 73 1.95 -11.40 -13.05
N GLN A 74 1.86 -11.10 -11.75
CA GLN A 74 2.19 -12.05 -10.69
C GLN A 74 1.17 -13.19 -10.59
N ALA A 75 -0.13 -12.88 -10.68
CA ALA A 75 -1.19 -13.89 -10.65
C ALA A 75 -1.14 -14.85 -11.84
N ARG A 76 -0.70 -14.38 -13.03
CA ARG A 76 -0.51 -15.25 -14.21
C ARG A 76 0.76 -16.10 -14.12
N ALA A 77 1.79 -15.59 -13.46
CA ALA A 77 3.06 -16.28 -13.29
C ALA A 77 3.06 -17.26 -12.11
N TRP A 78 2.09 -17.15 -11.20
CA TRP A 78 1.92 -18.10 -10.10
C TRP A 78 1.77 -19.53 -10.64
N ASP A 79 2.50 -20.47 -10.06
CA ASP A 79 2.41 -21.89 -10.37
C ASP A 79 1.68 -22.63 -9.23
N PRO A 80 0.47 -23.19 -9.47
CA PRO A 80 -0.26 -23.96 -8.45
C PRO A 80 0.43 -25.26 -8.04
N LYS A 81 1.45 -25.72 -8.76
CA LYS A 81 2.19 -26.94 -8.44
C LYS A 81 3.47 -26.69 -7.65
N SER A 82 3.88 -25.43 -7.52
CA SER A 82 5.06 -25.09 -6.73
C SER A 82 4.74 -25.24 -5.24
N GLU A 83 5.65 -25.90 -4.52
CA GLU A 83 5.63 -25.95 -3.05
C GLU A 83 6.32 -24.73 -2.43
N GLU A 84 6.98 -23.89 -3.24
CA GLU A 84 7.62 -22.68 -2.76
C GLU A 84 6.59 -21.60 -2.40
N ILE A 85 6.80 -20.94 -1.25
CA ILE A 85 6.02 -19.77 -0.88
C ILE A 85 6.27 -18.67 -1.91
N PRO A 86 5.24 -18.17 -2.62
CA PRO A 86 5.44 -17.16 -3.63
C PRO A 86 6.02 -15.86 -3.05
N ASN A 87 7.04 -15.32 -3.71
CA ASN A 87 7.56 -14.00 -3.38
C ASN A 87 6.85 -12.92 -4.21
N PHE A 88 5.73 -12.43 -3.70
CA PHE A 88 4.95 -11.39 -4.35
C PHE A 88 5.37 -9.97 -3.91
N ALA A 89 5.45 -9.06 -4.88
CA ALA A 89 5.55 -7.64 -4.67
C ALA A 89 4.15 -7.01 -4.49
N ASN A 90 4.06 -6.05 -3.58
CA ASN A 90 2.88 -5.23 -3.34
C ASN A 90 3.11 -3.79 -3.81
N SER A 91 2.09 -3.20 -4.42
CA SER A 91 2.07 -1.78 -4.77
C SER A 91 1.62 -0.95 -3.58
N ARG A 92 2.44 0.01 -3.15
CA ARG A 92 1.98 1.05 -2.22
C ARG A 92 1.16 2.03 -3.03
N MET A 93 -0.15 2.08 -2.84
CA MET A 93 -1.02 2.91 -3.69
C MET A 93 -1.39 4.25 -3.03
N CYS A 94 -1.31 4.32 -1.71
CA CYS A 94 -1.58 5.55 -0.98
C CYS A 94 -0.65 5.59 0.24
N GLY A 95 0.09 6.69 0.37
CA GLY A 95 0.91 6.98 1.53
C GLY A 95 0.68 8.42 1.93
N VAL A 96 0.21 8.66 3.15
CA VAL A 96 -0.01 10.02 3.66
C VAL A 96 0.85 10.23 4.88
N VAL A 97 1.57 11.34 4.91
CA VAL A 97 2.42 11.77 6.02
C VAL A 97 2.12 13.22 6.37
N LYS A 98 2.54 13.64 7.57
CA LYS A 98 2.63 15.07 7.87
C LYS A 98 3.77 15.72 7.09
N ALA A 99 3.62 16.98 6.70
CA ALA A 99 4.70 17.73 6.08
C ALA A 99 5.94 17.82 6.97
N ALA A 100 7.14 17.83 6.38
CA ALA A 100 8.43 17.63 7.03
C ALA A 100 8.80 18.58 8.18
N LYS A 101 8.03 19.66 8.38
CA LYS A 101 8.21 20.60 9.49
C LYS A 101 7.50 20.16 10.79
N GLU A 102 6.75 19.06 10.77
CA GLU A 102 6.05 18.52 11.94
C GLU A 102 6.90 17.46 12.66
N THR A 103 6.91 17.49 14.00
CA THR A 103 7.75 16.63 14.86
C THR A 103 7.24 15.18 14.96
N SER A 104 5.97 14.91 14.61
CA SER A 104 5.37 13.58 14.65
C SER A 104 5.42 12.88 13.29
N ARG A 105 6.12 11.73 13.22
CA ARG A 105 6.38 10.93 12.00
C ARG A 105 5.28 9.90 11.67
N GLY A 106 4.02 10.24 11.92
CA GLY A 106 2.91 9.33 11.63
C GLY A 106 2.71 9.09 10.13
N VAL A 107 2.30 7.89 9.75
CA VAL A 107 2.02 7.52 8.36
C VAL A 107 0.72 6.73 8.24
N LEU A 108 -0.13 7.11 7.29
CA LEU A 108 -1.16 6.23 6.75
C LEU A 108 -0.60 5.60 5.49
N SER A 109 -0.77 4.28 5.36
CA SER A 109 -0.32 3.56 4.16
C SER A 109 -1.34 2.50 3.75
N ILE A 110 -1.61 2.43 2.45
CA ILE A 110 -2.47 1.43 1.82
C ILE A 110 -1.67 0.74 0.71
N TYR A 111 -1.60 -0.59 0.80
CA TYR A 111 -0.92 -1.45 -0.16
C TYR A 111 -1.91 -2.43 -0.78
N TYR A 112 -1.67 -2.82 -2.04
CA TYR A 112 -2.38 -3.92 -2.68
C TYR A 112 -1.43 -4.82 -3.47
N GLY A 113 -1.73 -6.11 -3.48
CA GLY A 113 -1.06 -7.09 -4.33
C GLY A 113 -1.62 -8.50 -4.12
N PRO A 114 -0.94 -9.54 -4.62
CA PRO A 114 -1.37 -10.92 -4.43
C PRO A 114 -1.06 -11.38 -3.00
N SER A 115 -2.01 -12.07 -2.37
CA SER A 115 -1.77 -12.66 -1.06
C SER A 115 -0.86 -13.89 -1.15
N VAL A 116 -0.04 -14.08 -0.13
CA VAL A 116 0.76 -15.31 0.08
C VAL A 116 -0.01 -16.40 0.84
N VAL A 117 -1.21 -16.08 1.33
CA VAL A 117 -2.10 -17.02 2.01
C VAL A 117 -3.43 -17.14 1.25
N PRO A 118 -4.07 -18.32 1.26
CA PRO A 118 -5.33 -18.51 0.56
C PRO A 118 -6.47 -17.77 1.26
N PHE A 119 -7.56 -17.52 0.53
CA PHE A 119 -8.74 -16.82 1.03
C PHE A 119 -9.39 -17.57 2.22
N ASP A 120 -9.33 -18.90 2.23
CA ASP A 120 -9.83 -19.76 3.29
C ASP A 120 -8.84 -19.98 4.44
N PHE A 121 -7.71 -19.26 4.47
CA PHE A 121 -6.76 -19.33 5.57
C PHE A 121 -7.46 -19.08 6.92
N PRO A 122 -7.19 -19.92 7.94
CA PRO A 122 -7.90 -19.93 9.23
C PRO A 122 -7.34 -18.87 10.19
N PHE A 123 -7.39 -17.59 9.81
CA PHE A 123 -6.81 -16.47 10.59
C PHE A 123 -7.26 -16.38 12.07
N GLY A 124 -8.46 -16.88 12.40
CA GLY A 124 -9.03 -16.81 13.74
C GLY A 124 -8.79 -18.05 14.60
N GLU A 125 -8.03 -19.02 14.10
CA GLU A 125 -7.66 -20.21 14.86
C GLU A 125 -6.29 -19.99 15.54
N GLU A 126 -6.11 -20.61 16.71
CA GLU A 126 -4.80 -20.59 17.39
C GLU A 126 -3.74 -21.26 16.50
N SER A 127 -2.58 -20.63 16.40
CA SER A 127 -1.44 -21.10 15.65
C SER A 127 -0.19 -20.91 16.49
N ASP A 128 0.68 -21.92 16.54
CA ASP A 128 1.96 -21.86 17.24
C ASP A 128 2.92 -20.81 16.65
N THR A 129 2.59 -20.25 15.47
CA THR A 129 3.50 -19.44 14.66
C THR A 129 2.98 -18.04 14.33
N SER A 130 1.75 -17.71 14.73
CA SER A 130 1.16 -16.40 14.41
C SER A 130 0.20 -15.95 15.49
N ASP A 131 0.26 -14.67 15.84
CA ASP A 131 -0.71 -14.05 16.73
C ASP A 131 -2.14 -14.21 16.17
N PRO A 132 -3.14 -14.46 17.04
CA PRO A 132 -4.52 -14.62 16.61
C PRO A 132 -5.01 -13.34 15.94
N ARG A 133 -5.59 -13.49 14.75
CA ARG A 133 -6.15 -12.37 14.00
C ARG A 133 -7.66 -12.42 14.01
N THR A 134 -8.28 -11.26 14.17
CA THR A 134 -9.74 -11.19 14.20
C THR A 134 -10.28 -11.10 12.79
N VAL A 135 -11.12 -12.07 12.43
CA VAL A 135 -11.82 -12.10 11.13
C VAL A 135 -13.15 -11.38 11.24
N THR A 136 -13.36 -10.41 10.36
CA THR A 136 -14.64 -9.76 10.14
C THR A 136 -15.24 -10.28 8.82
N PRO A 137 -16.26 -11.15 8.87
CA PRO A 137 -16.89 -11.65 7.65
C PRO A 137 -17.64 -10.52 6.94
N VAL A 138 -17.43 -10.40 5.63
CA VAL A 138 -18.15 -9.44 4.78
C VAL A 138 -19.13 -10.18 3.87
N ASN A 139 -18.62 -11.08 3.01
CA ASN A 139 -19.42 -11.98 2.18
C ASN A 139 -18.52 -13.11 1.62
N ALA A 140 -19.02 -13.91 0.68
CA ALA A 140 -18.28 -15.02 0.07
C ALA A 140 -17.06 -14.60 -0.79
N ASN A 141 -16.99 -13.34 -1.22
CA ASN A 141 -15.92 -12.81 -2.07
C ASN A 141 -14.93 -11.92 -1.31
N VAL A 142 -15.30 -11.44 -0.12
CA VAL A 142 -14.53 -10.46 0.65
C VAL A 142 -14.43 -10.89 2.10
N LYS A 143 -13.20 -10.86 2.63
CA LYS A 143 -12.90 -11.08 4.04
C LYS A 143 -12.09 -9.90 4.56
N LEU A 144 -12.45 -9.40 5.73
CA LEU A 144 -11.64 -8.43 6.46
C LEU A 144 -10.95 -9.12 7.63
N VAL A 145 -9.73 -8.73 7.91
CA VAL A 145 -8.93 -9.27 9.01
C VAL A 145 -8.21 -8.11 9.67
N HIS A 146 -8.04 -8.13 10.98
CA HIS A 146 -7.12 -7.22 11.64
C HIS A 146 -6.26 -7.95 12.66
N GLU A 147 -5.07 -7.40 12.84
CA GLU A 147 -4.03 -7.87 13.74
C GLU A 147 -3.68 -6.70 14.65
N GLU A 148 -3.76 -6.91 15.96
CA GLU A 148 -3.25 -5.93 16.92
C GLU A 148 -1.73 -5.86 16.75
N GLY A 149 -1.21 -4.67 16.47
CA GLY A 149 0.22 -4.49 16.29
C GLY A 149 0.94 -4.10 17.58
N GLU A 150 2.26 -4.29 17.60
CA GLU A 150 3.09 -3.78 18.68
C GLU A 150 2.89 -2.26 18.88
N ARG A 151 2.84 -1.84 20.15
CA ARG A 151 2.63 -0.43 20.56
C ARG A 151 1.31 0.18 20.08
N GLY A 152 0.28 -0.65 19.84
CA GLY A 152 -1.09 -0.22 19.55
C GLY A 152 -1.35 0.16 18.09
N ALA A 153 -0.40 -0.04 17.19
CA ALA A 153 -0.57 0.24 15.76
C ALA A 153 -1.09 -1.00 15.01
N ALA A 154 -2.40 -1.23 15.07
CA ALA A 154 -3.06 -2.33 14.38
C ALA A 154 -2.82 -2.31 12.86
N THR A 155 -2.76 -3.50 12.27
CA THR A 155 -2.73 -3.68 10.82
C THR A 155 -4.04 -4.28 10.35
N TYR A 156 -4.61 -3.69 9.30
CA TYR A 156 -5.90 -4.08 8.75
C TYR A 156 -5.70 -4.67 7.36
N TYR A 157 -6.42 -5.74 7.07
CA TYR A 157 -6.32 -6.49 5.82
C TYR A 157 -7.70 -6.68 5.21
N VAL A 158 -7.73 -6.70 3.87
CA VAL A 158 -8.89 -7.09 3.08
C VAL A 158 -8.43 -8.10 2.03
N TYR A 159 -9.17 -9.21 1.92
CA TYR A 159 -8.93 -10.22 0.92
C TYR A 159 -10.10 -10.23 -0.06
N ILE A 160 -9.82 -10.23 -1.36
CA ILE A 160 -10.83 -10.22 -2.42
C ILE A 160 -10.58 -11.40 -3.37
N LYS A 161 -11.58 -12.26 -3.55
CA LYS A 161 -11.53 -13.32 -4.57
C LYS A 161 -11.56 -12.72 -5.97
N CYS A 162 -10.40 -12.36 -6.50
CA CYS A 162 -10.26 -11.78 -7.82
C CYS A 162 -9.60 -12.76 -8.77
N ARG A 163 -10.34 -13.22 -9.78
CA ARG A 163 -9.82 -14.08 -10.83
C ARG A 163 -9.22 -13.27 -11.97
N VAL A 164 -7.91 -13.37 -12.16
CA VAL A 164 -7.22 -12.71 -13.27
C VAL A 164 -7.44 -13.47 -14.59
N PRO A 165 -7.81 -12.79 -15.69
CA PRO A 165 -7.86 -13.42 -17.01
C PRO A 165 -6.50 -14.01 -17.42
N GLY A 166 -6.50 -15.31 -17.75
CA GLY A 166 -5.30 -16.05 -18.14
C GLY A 166 -4.48 -16.62 -16.98
N ALA A 167 -4.87 -16.38 -15.73
CA ALA A 167 -4.24 -17.01 -14.57
C ALA A 167 -4.67 -18.49 -14.41
N PRO A 168 -3.88 -19.32 -13.69
CA PRO A 168 -4.24 -20.70 -13.40
C PRO A 168 -5.60 -20.85 -12.72
N LYS A 169 -6.22 -22.03 -12.85
CA LYS A 169 -7.49 -22.33 -12.17
C LYS A 169 -7.29 -22.30 -10.65
N GLY A 170 -8.25 -21.74 -9.93
CA GLY A 170 -8.21 -21.65 -8.46
C GLY A 170 -7.40 -20.48 -7.90
N GLN A 171 -6.73 -19.69 -8.75
CA GLN A 171 -5.94 -18.52 -8.34
C GLN A 171 -6.73 -17.55 -7.45
N ASP A 172 -8.02 -17.34 -7.73
CA ASP A 172 -8.88 -16.44 -6.96
C ASP A 172 -9.07 -16.86 -5.50
N ASN A 173 -8.94 -18.16 -5.21
CA ASN A 173 -9.01 -18.68 -3.85
C ASN A 173 -7.62 -18.80 -3.21
N VAL A 174 -6.59 -19.21 -3.97
CA VAL A 174 -5.26 -19.49 -3.40
C VAL A 174 -4.37 -18.25 -3.33
N VAL A 175 -4.49 -17.35 -4.30
CA VAL A 175 -3.73 -16.10 -4.40
C VAL A 175 -4.73 -14.94 -4.62
N PRO A 176 -5.63 -14.66 -3.65
CA PRO A 176 -6.57 -13.54 -3.77
C PRO A 176 -5.82 -12.20 -3.83
N ILE A 177 -6.53 -11.11 -4.14
CA ILE A 177 -6.00 -9.78 -3.84
C ILE A 177 -5.95 -9.63 -2.33
N GLU A 178 -4.82 -9.18 -1.81
CA GLU A 178 -4.66 -8.64 -0.46
C GLU A 178 -4.52 -7.13 -0.53
N GLY A 179 -5.37 -6.43 0.21
CA GLY A 179 -5.17 -5.03 0.55
C GLY A 179 -4.77 -4.90 2.01
N ARG A 180 -3.83 -4.01 2.31
CA ARG A 180 -3.32 -3.80 3.67
C ARG A 180 -3.31 -2.31 4.01
N MET A 181 -3.88 -1.95 5.15
CA MET A 181 -3.84 -0.61 5.72
C MET A 181 -3.09 -0.60 7.04
N LYS A 182 -2.20 0.37 7.20
CA LYS A 182 -1.57 0.71 8.47
C LYS A 182 -1.68 2.20 8.71
N ASP A 183 -2.11 2.58 9.90
CA ASP A 183 -2.28 3.98 10.32
C ASP A 183 -1.53 4.24 11.64
N THR A 184 -0.53 5.11 11.57
CA THR A 184 0.11 5.73 12.73
C THR A 184 0.02 7.25 12.68
N LEU A 185 -0.75 7.78 11.73
CA LEU A 185 -0.89 9.21 11.42
C LEU A 185 -2.05 9.84 12.19
N THR A 186 -3.22 9.19 12.21
CA THR A 186 -4.45 9.81 12.73
C THR A 186 -4.60 9.71 14.25
N GLY A 187 -3.89 8.76 14.87
CA GLY A 187 -4.09 8.43 16.29
C GLY A 187 -5.45 7.77 16.59
N ASP A 188 -6.25 7.47 15.55
CA ASP A 188 -7.50 6.75 15.66
C ASP A 188 -7.20 5.29 16.01
N THR A 189 -7.92 4.74 17.00
CA THR A 189 -7.79 3.34 17.42
C THR A 189 -9.05 2.52 17.11
N GLY A 190 -10.05 3.14 16.46
CA GLY A 190 -11.31 2.49 16.14
C GLY A 190 -11.16 1.49 14.99
N THR A 191 -11.18 0.19 15.30
CA THR A 191 -11.15 -0.90 14.30
C THR A 191 -12.18 -0.70 13.20
N ARG A 192 -13.43 -0.40 13.57
CA ARG A 192 -14.51 -0.18 12.61
C ARG A 192 -14.19 0.92 11.60
N VAL A 193 -13.64 2.05 12.06
CA VAL A 193 -13.31 3.18 11.18
C VAL A 193 -12.29 2.74 10.11
N HIS A 194 -11.22 2.07 10.52
CA HIS A 194 -10.19 1.59 9.60
C HIS A 194 -10.72 0.54 8.62
N LEU A 195 -11.53 -0.41 9.12
CA LEU A 195 -12.15 -1.43 8.28
C LEU A 195 -13.13 -0.83 7.24
N GLU A 196 -13.91 0.19 7.61
CA GLU A 196 -14.77 0.91 6.65
C GLU A 196 -13.94 1.58 5.55
N ARG A 197 -12.83 2.23 5.92
CA ARG A 197 -11.96 2.90 4.95
C ARG A 197 -11.24 1.90 4.05
N LEU A 198 -10.75 0.79 4.61
CA LEU A 198 -10.12 -0.26 3.83
C LEU A 198 -11.11 -0.97 2.90
N LEU A 199 -12.34 -1.20 3.33
CA LEU A 199 -13.39 -1.78 2.49
C LEU A 199 -13.78 -0.86 1.33
N TYR A 200 -13.90 0.45 1.57
CA TYR A 200 -14.12 1.42 0.50
C TYR A 200 -12.96 1.40 -0.51
N SER A 201 -11.71 1.41 -0.03
CA SER A 201 -10.52 1.26 -0.88
C SER A 201 -10.54 -0.05 -1.69
N ALA A 202 -10.96 -1.16 -1.07
CA ALA A 202 -11.09 -2.46 -1.72
C ALA A 202 -12.13 -2.44 -2.85
N HIS A 203 -13.23 -1.71 -2.66
CA HIS A 203 -14.24 -1.53 -3.69
C HIS A 203 -13.68 -0.83 -4.94
N ALA A 204 -12.94 0.27 -4.74
CA ALA A 204 -12.26 0.98 -5.83
C ALA A 204 -11.27 0.09 -6.58
N VAL A 205 -10.44 -0.67 -5.84
CA VAL A 205 -9.49 -1.62 -6.44
C VAL A 205 -10.20 -2.71 -7.23
N ALA A 206 -11.26 -3.31 -6.70
CA ALA A 206 -12.00 -4.37 -7.39
C ALA A 206 -12.64 -3.87 -8.69
N GLN A 207 -13.14 -2.63 -8.71
CA GLN A 207 -13.64 -1.99 -9.93
C GLN A 207 -12.52 -1.77 -10.94
N ALA A 208 -11.40 -1.16 -10.53
CA ALA A 208 -10.29 -0.87 -11.42
C ALA A 208 -9.59 -2.13 -11.96
N PHE A 209 -9.49 -3.18 -11.14
CA PHE A 209 -8.79 -4.41 -11.48
C PHE A 209 -9.61 -5.31 -12.41
N GLU A 210 -10.91 -5.10 -12.56
CA GLU A 210 -11.77 -5.77 -13.55
C GLU A 210 -11.63 -7.31 -13.55
N CYS A 211 -11.71 -7.92 -12.36
CA CYS A 211 -11.60 -9.36 -12.19
C CYS A 211 -12.64 -10.12 -13.03
N LYS A 212 -12.25 -11.27 -13.62
CA LYS A 212 -13.11 -12.08 -14.50
C LYS A 212 -14.40 -12.53 -13.81
N ASN A 213 -14.32 -12.87 -12.52
CA ASN A 213 -15.45 -13.36 -11.72
C ASN A 213 -16.30 -12.23 -11.11
N LYS A 214 -15.95 -10.95 -11.31
CA LYS A 214 -16.69 -9.77 -10.84
C LYS A 214 -17.09 -9.88 -9.35
N PRO A 215 -16.14 -9.96 -8.41
CA PRO A 215 -16.44 -10.14 -7.00
C PRO A 215 -17.28 -8.97 -6.46
N THR A 216 -18.32 -9.30 -5.70
CA THR A 216 -19.14 -8.29 -5.02
C THR A 216 -18.39 -7.74 -3.81
N VAL A 217 -17.87 -6.51 -3.92
CA VAL A 217 -17.26 -5.77 -2.81
C VAL A 217 -18.23 -4.67 -2.36
N PRO A 218 -18.81 -4.74 -1.15
CA PRO A 218 -19.69 -3.69 -0.67
C PRO A 218 -18.90 -2.42 -0.33
N THR A 219 -19.57 -1.27 -0.31
CA THR A 219 -19.00 0.03 0.09
C THR A 219 -19.15 0.31 1.57
N GLU A 220 -19.89 -0.53 2.29
CA GLU A 220 -20.21 -0.38 3.71
C GLU A 220 -20.01 -1.71 4.43
N LEU A 221 -19.61 -1.64 5.71
CA LEU A 221 -19.50 -2.84 6.55
C LEU A 221 -20.90 -3.41 6.83
N PRO A 222 -21.05 -4.74 6.91
CA PRO A 222 -22.28 -5.36 7.38
C PRO A 222 -22.71 -4.83 8.75
N ALA A 223 -24.03 -4.80 8.97
CA ALA A 223 -24.59 -4.47 10.28
C ALA A 223 -24.10 -5.49 11.32
N GLY A 224 -23.60 -5.01 12.46
CA GLY A 224 -23.10 -5.86 13.56
C GLY A 224 -21.59 -6.00 13.67
N VAL A 225 -20.81 -5.51 12.69
CA VAL A 225 -19.35 -5.35 12.86
C VAL A 225 -19.10 -4.22 13.86
N LYS A 226 -18.55 -4.55 15.03
CA LYS A 226 -18.19 -3.60 16.07
C LYS A 226 -16.75 -3.13 15.93
#